data_AF-A0A392SD50-F1
#
_entry.id   AF-A0A392SD50-F1
#
_cell.length_a   1.000
_cell.length_b   1.000
_cell.length_c   1.000
_cell.angle_alpha   90.00
_cell.angle_beta   90.00
_cell.angle_gamma   90.00
#
_symmetry.space_group_name_H-M   'P 1'
#
loop_
_entity.id
_entity.type
_entity.pdbx_description
1 polymer ?
#
loop_
_entity_poly.entity_id
_entity_poly.type
_entity_poly.pdbx_seq_one_letter_code
_entity_poly.pdbx_strand_id
1 'polypeptide(L)'
;LAERQCENKLKILRTDGGGEYNSTEFQAYCVEKGIIHEVTSPYTPQHNGLAERRNRTLLNMARCMLKGKGLPKHYWGEAVNIAAYVLNRCPTKRLKENTPEELWTS
;
A
#
# COMPACT_ATOMS: atom_id res chain seq x y z
N LEU A 1 -10.44 -4.86 2.13
CA LEU A 1 -11.38 -4.25 1.16
C LEU A 1 -11.01 -4.64 -0.26
N ALA A 2 -9.78 -4.37 -0.72
CA ALA A 2 -9.33 -4.72 -2.08
C ALA A 2 -9.55 -6.19 -2.50
N GLU A 3 -9.10 -7.18 -1.71
CA GLU A 3 -9.29 -8.60 -2.08
C GLU A 3 -10.76 -9.04 -2.15
N ARG A 4 -11.61 -8.46 -1.29
CA ARG A 4 -13.05 -8.77 -1.23
C ARG A 4 -13.85 -8.03 -2.31
N GLN A 5 -13.28 -6.97 -2.89
CA GLN A 5 -13.92 -6.15 -3.92
C GLN A 5 -13.52 -6.59 -5.33
N CYS A 6 -12.37 -7.24 -5.50
CA CYS A 6 -11.82 -7.57 -6.82
C CYS A 6 -11.60 -9.08 -7.04
N GLU A 7 -12.06 -9.94 -6.11
CA GLU A 7 -11.91 -11.42 -6.08
C GLU A 7 -10.46 -11.96 -6.18
N ASN A 8 -9.48 -11.07 -6.33
CA ASN A 8 -8.05 -11.37 -6.35
C ASN A 8 -7.51 -11.53 -4.93
N LYS A 9 -7.21 -12.77 -4.55
CA LYS A 9 -6.63 -13.12 -3.24
C LYS A 9 -5.12 -12.92 -3.22
N LEU A 10 -4.62 -12.26 -2.18
CA LEU A 10 -3.20 -12.13 -1.90
C LEU A 10 -2.63 -13.51 -1.55
N LYS A 11 -1.56 -13.90 -2.24
CA LYS A 11 -0.89 -15.19 -2.02
C LYS A 11 0.36 -15.06 -1.16
N ILE A 12 1.12 -13.99 -1.38
CA ILE A 12 2.39 -13.74 -0.71
C ILE A 12 2.39 -12.30 -0.20
N LEU A 13 2.67 -12.13 1.08
CA LEU A 13 2.91 -10.84 1.70
C LEU A 13 4.38 -10.79 2.14
N ARG A 14 5.10 -9.77 1.73
CA ARG A 14 6.48 -9.55 2.14
C ARG A 14 6.57 -8.28 2.99
N THR A 15 7.06 -8.40 4.22
CA THR A 15 7.22 -7.27 5.15
C THR A 15 8.67 -7.11 5.57
N ASP A 16 8.98 -5.95 6.16
CA ASP A 16 10.21 -5.83 6.93
C ASP A 16 10.08 -6.62 8.25
N GLY A 17 11.21 -6.80 8.94
CA GLY A 17 11.25 -7.45 10.25
C GLY A 17 10.64 -6.62 11.39
N GLY A 18 9.75 -5.66 11.09
CA GLY A 18 9.02 -4.88 12.07
C GLY A 18 8.25 -5.76 13.04
N GLY A 19 8.23 -5.38 14.33
CA GLY A 19 7.58 -6.17 15.38
C GLY A 19 6.09 -6.36 15.15
N GLU A 20 5.44 -5.39 14.49
CA GLU A 20 4.02 -5.42 14.15
C GLU A 20 3.62 -6.55 13.20
N TYR A 21 4.55 -7.06 12.38
CA TYR A 21 4.30 -8.17 11.44
C TYR A 21 4.77 -9.53 12.01
N ASN A 22 5.41 -9.53 13.17
CA ASN A 22 5.97 -10.74 13.79
C ASN A 22 5.15 -11.29 14.96
N SER A 23 3.96 -10.76 15.20
CA SER A 23 3.08 -11.27 16.27
C SER A 23 2.48 -12.63 15.91
N THR A 24 2.18 -13.44 16.93
CA THR A 24 1.51 -14.73 16.78
C THR A 24 0.14 -14.60 16.13
N GLU A 25 -0.59 -13.54 16.45
CA GLU A 25 -1.92 -13.23 15.91
C GLU A 25 -1.83 -12.94 14.41
N PHE A 26 -0.81 -12.18 13.99
CA PHE A 26 -0.61 -11.85 12.58
C PHE A 26 -0.25 -13.10 11.75
N GLN A 27 0.63 -13.95 12.30
CA GLN A 27 0.98 -15.22 11.65
C GLN A 27 -0.25 -16.15 11.53
N ALA A 28 -1.05 -16.26 12.60
CA ALA A 28 -2.29 -17.03 12.57
C ALA A 28 -3.28 -16.49 11.51
N TYR A 29 -3.41 -15.17 11.40
CA TYR A 29 -4.21 -14.53 10.36
C TYR A 29 -3.71 -14.87 8.95
N CYS A 30 -2.40 -14.79 8.69
CA CYS A 30 -1.83 -15.15 7.39
C CYS A 30 -2.12 -16.61 7.04
N VAL A 31 -1.94 -17.54 7.99
CA VAL A 31 -2.25 -18.96 7.79
C VAL A 31 -3.74 -19.18 7.50
N GLU A 32 -4.64 -18.55 8.27
CA GLU A 32 -6.09 -18.66 8.08
C GLU A 32 -6.51 -18.17 6.67
N LYS A 33 -5.86 -17.12 6.16
CA LYS A 33 -6.12 -16.57 4.83
C LYS A 33 -5.35 -17.26 3.70
N GLY A 34 -4.48 -18.23 4.01
CA GLY A 34 -3.63 -18.89 3.03
C GLY A 34 -2.56 -17.98 2.42
N ILE A 35 -2.15 -16.95 3.16
CA ILE A 35 -1.12 -15.98 2.76
C ILE A 35 0.24 -16.49 3.25
N ILE A 36 1.19 -16.64 2.34
CA ILE A 36 2.59 -16.89 2.67
C ILE A 36 3.20 -15.57 3.14
N HIS A 37 3.62 -15.52 4.40
CA HIS A 37 4.26 -14.34 4.98
C HIS A 37 5.79 -14.49 4.91
N GLU A 38 6.45 -13.61 4.14
CA GLU A 38 7.89 -13.55 4.00
C GLU A 38 8.47 -12.32 4.71
N VAL A 39 9.35 -12.54 5.69
CA VAL A 39 10.02 -11.46 6.39
C VAL A 39 11.38 -11.21 5.73
N THR A 40 11.62 -9.97 5.27
CA THR A 40 12.92 -9.63 4.68
C THR A 40 13.99 -9.62 5.77
N SER A 41 15.16 -10.19 5.46
CA SER A 41 16.32 -10.15 6.37
C SER A 41 16.65 -8.70 6.76
N PRO A 42 17.07 -8.47 8.02
CA PRO A 42 17.72 -7.23 8.41
C PRO A 42 18.80 -6.86 7.38
N TYR A 43 18.92 -5.56 7.08
CA TYR A 43 19.88 -5.01 6.11
C TYR A 43 19.59 -5.31 4.61
N THR A 44 18.37 -5.73 4.24
CA THR A 44 17.92 -5.82 2.83
C THR A 44 16.80 -4.81 2.46
N PRO A 45 16.97 -3.50 2.72
CA PRO A 45 15.92 -2.50 2.48
C PRO A 45 15.49 -2.39 1.01
N GLN A 46 16.31 -2.87 0.06
CA GLN A 46 15.98 -2.89 -1.35
C GLN A 46 14.74 -3.75 -1.65
N HIS A 47 14.50 -4.80 -0.86
CA HIS A 47 13.34 -5.67 -1.01
C HIS A 47 12.02 -4.97 -0.65
N ASN A 48 12.05 -4.07 0.35
CA ASN A 48 10.87 -3.28 0.74
C ASN A 48 10.81 -1.90 0.04
N GLY A 49 11.87 -1.53 -0.69
CA GLY A 49 12.00 -0.21 -1.30
C GLY A 49 10.88 0.16 -2.28
N LEU A 50 10.16 -0.81 -2.86
CA LEU A 50 8.98 -0.52 -3.67
C LEU A 50 7.81 -0.03 -2.82
N ALA A 51 7.51 -0.72 -1.72
CA ALA A 51 6.44 -0.34 -0.79
C ALA A 51 6.78 0.98 -0.10
N GLU A 52 8.02 1.15 0.36
CA GLU A 52 8.49 2.41 0.95
C GLU A 52 8.36 3.60 0.00
N ARG A 53 8.75 3.44 -1.27
CA ARG A 53 8.57 4.48 -2.29
C ARG A 53 7.11 4.82 -2.49
N ARG A 54 6.24 3.82 -2.56
CA ARG A 54 4.79 4.04 -2.72
C ARG A 54 4.17 4.75 -1.53
N ASN A 55 4.50 4.32 -0.32
CA ASN A 55 4.04 4.97 0.91
C ASN A 55 4.52 6.42 0.98
N ARG A 56 5.79 6.68 0.62
CA ARG A 56 6.32 8.04 0.57
C ARG A 56 5.58 8.92 -0.43
N THR A 57 5.30 8.42 -1.64
CA THR A 57 4.54 9.18 -2.65
C THR A 57 3.12 9.49 -2.16
N LEU A 58 2.43 8.51 -1.59
CA LEU A 58 1.07 8.68 -1.05
C LEU A 58 1.03 9.75 0.05
N LEU A 59 1.91 9.63 1.04
CA LEU A 59 1.96 10.56 2.18
C LEU A 59 2.39 11.96 1.75
N ASN A 60 3.31 12.09 0.80
CA ASN A 60 3.71 13.39 0.27
C ASN A 60 2.55 14.06 -0.47
N MET A 61 1.79 13.32 -1.28
CA MET A 61 0.62 13.85 -1.98
C MET A 61 -0.46 14.33 -1.00
N ALA A 62 -0.77 13.53 0.03
CA ALA A 62 -1.72 13.93 1.08
C ALA A 62 -1.27 15.22 1.81
N ARG A 63 0.01 15.32 2.18
CA ARG A 63 0.59 16.54 2.79
C ARG A 63 0.49 17.75 1.87
N CYS A 64 0.78 17.58 0.57
CA CYS A 64 0.68 18.64 -0.42
C CYS A 64 -0.77 19.12 -0.60
N MET A 65 -1.75 18.20 -0.62
CA MET A 65 -3.17 18.54 -0.71
C MET A 65 -3.62 19.40 0.48
N LEU A 66 -3.29 18.97 1.71
CA LEU A 66 -3.64 19.71 2.92
C LEU A 66 -2.97 21.08 2.94
N LYS A 67 -1.65 21.14 2.70
CA LYS A 67 -0.89 22.40 2.71
C LYS A 67 -1.36 23.35 1.61
N GLY A 68 -1.59 22.85 0.40
CA GLY A 68 -2.01 23.64 -0.75
C GLY A 68 -3.41 24.25 -0.61
N LYS A 69 -4.27 23.68 0.24
CA LYS A 69 -5.61 24.18 0.53
C LYS A 69 -5.76 24.81 1.92
N GLY A 70 -4.68 24.88 2.70
CA GLY A 70 -4.72 25.40 4.07
C GLY A 70 -5.61 24.58 5.01
N LEU A 71 -5.81 23.28 4.72
CA LEU A 71 -6.74 22.45 5.48
C LEU A 71 -6.14 22.01 6.84
N PRO A 72 -6.95 21.97 7.90
CA PRO A 72 -6.55 21.41 9.19
C PRO A 72 -6.12 19.94 9.10
N LYS A 73 -5.30 19.50 10.07
CA LYS A 73 -4.81 18.11 10.15
C LYS A 73 -5.90 17.06 10.37
N HIS A 74 -7.08 17.43 10.86
CA HIS A 74 -8.15 16.45 11.05
C HIS A 74 -8.66 15.85 9.73
N TYR A 75 -8.45 16.55 8.60
CA TYR A 75 -8.75 16.03 7.25
C TYR A 75 -7.68 15.05 6.70
N TRP A 76 -6.77 14.57 7.55
CA TRP A 76 -5.67 13.71 7.13
C TRP A 76 -6.17 12.41 6.49
N GLY A 77 -7.20 11.79 7.07
CA GLY A 77 -7.77 10.54 6.53
C GLY A 77 -8.33 10.74 5.12
N GLU A 78 -9.09 11.80 4.91
CA GLU A 78 -9.67 12.20 3.63
C GLU A 78 -8.59 12.52 2.61
N ALA A 79 -7.55 13.27 3.02
CA ALA A 79 -6.44 13.60 2.13
C ALA A 79 -5.67 12.35 1.68
N VAL A 80 -5.44 11.39 2.57
CA VAL A 80 -4.80 10.11 2.22
C VAL A 80 -5.71 9.29 1.30
N ASN A 81 -7.02 9.24 1.56
CA ASN A 81 -7.98 8.54 0.70
C ASN A 81 -8.02 9.13 -0.71
N ILE A 82 -8.07 10.46 -0.84
CA ILE A 82 -8.06 11.14 -2.15
C ILE A 82 -6.72 10.91 -2.86
N ALA A 83 -5.60 10.98 -2.14
CA ALA A 83 -4.28 10.69 -2.70
C ALA A 83 -4.21 9.25 -3.24
N ALA A 84 -4.73 8.26 -2.49
CA ALA A 84 -4.79 6.87 -2.92
C ALA A 84 -5.68 6.70 -4.16
N TYR A 85 -6.86 7.34 -4.16
CA TYR A 85 -7.79 7.33 -5.28
C TYR A 85 -7.14 7.82 -6.58
N VAL A 86 -6.46 8.98 -6.51
CA VAL A 86 -5.77 9.57 -7.67
C VAL A 86 -4.60 8.68 -8.12
N LEU A 87 -3.75 8.23 -7.19
CA LEU A 87 -2.59 7.42 -7.52
C LEU A 87 -2.94 6.05 -8.15
N ASN A 88 -4.10 5.49 -7.82
CA ASN A 88 -4.59 4.24 -8.39
C ASN A 88 -5.26 4.42 -9.76
N ARG A 89 -5.70 5.63 -10.09
CA ARG A 89 -6.41 5.97 -11.35
C ARG A 89 -5.57 6.80 -12.32
N CYS A 90 -4.33 7.13 -11.98
CA CYS A 90 -3.42 7.81 -12.88
C CYS A 90 -2.48 6.81 -13.56
N PRO A 91 -2.20 6.95 -14.87
CA PRO A 91 -1.19 6.16 -15.53
C PRO A 91 0.16 6.41 -14.88
N THR A 92 0.99 5.37 -14.81
CA THR A 92 2.35 5.49 -14.30
C THR A 92 3.32 5.12 -15.41
N LYS A 93 4.54 5.68 -15.40
CA LYS A 93 5.57 5.37 -16.42
C LYS A 93 5.78 3.87 -16.64
N ARG A 94 5.56 3.05 -15.61
CA ARG A 94 5.70 1.59 -15.67
C ARG A 94 4.53 0.91 -16.39
N LEU A 95 3.34 1.50 -16.35
CA LEU A 95 2.09 0.90 -16.83
C LEU A 95 1.63 1.45 -18.19
N LYS A 96 2.42 2.33 -18.82
CA LYS A 96 2.15 2.96 -20.13
C LYS A 96 0.75 3.59 -20.17
N GLU A 97 -0.21 2.92 -20.80
CA GLU A 97 -1.58 3.38 -21.05
C GLU A 97 -2.59 2.89 -20.01
N ASN A 98 -2.18 2.05 -19.05
CA ASN A 98 -3.10 1.46 -18.08
C ASN A 98 -2.86 2.04 -16.68
N THR A 99 -3.93 2.14 -15.92
CA THR A 99 -3.91 2.55 -14.52
C THR A 99 -3.71 1.34 -13.60
N PRO A 100 -3.15 1.54 -12.40
CA PRO A 100 -3.06 0.46 -11.41
C PRO A 100 -4.40 -0.21 -11.10
N GLU A 101 -5.50 0.57 -11.06
CA GLU A 101 -6.84 0.04 -10.81
C GLU A 101 -7.30 -0.86 -11.94
N GLU A 102 -7.19 -0.44 -13.20
CA GLU A 102 -7.57 -1.25 -14.36
C GLU A 102 -6.86 -2.60 -14.34
N LEU A 103 -5.54 -2.63 -14.12
CA LEU A 103 -4.79 -3.88 -14.08
C LEU A 103 -5.12 -4.77 -12.88
N TRP A 104 -5.65 -4.19 -11.80
CA TRP A 104 -6.00 -4.92 -10.58
C TRP A 104 -7.42 -5.50 -10.63
N THR A 105 -8.33 -4.84 -11.35
CA THR A 105 -9.73 -5.27 -11.50
C THR A 105 -10.02 -6.00 -12.81
N SER A 106 -9.05 -6.09 -13.72
CA SER A 106 -9.15 -6.87 -14.97
C SER A 106 -9.03 -8.37 -14.76
#